data_AF-A0A1F9VL54-F1
#
_entry.id   AF-A0A1F9VL54-F1
#
_cell.length_a   1.000
_cell.length_b   1.000
_cell.length_c   1.000
_cell.angle_alpha   90.00
_cell.angle_beta   90.00
_cell.angle_gamma   90.00
#
_symmetry.space_group_name_H-M   'P 1'
#
loop_
_entity.id
_entity.type
_entity.pdbx_description
1 polymer ?
#
loop_
_entity_poly.entity_id
_entity_poly.type
_entity_poly.pdbx_seq_one_letter_code
_entity_poly.pdbx_strand_id
1 'polypeptide(L)'
;MRVSKLYRVVLSLVALLLMQSVVFAGVKQINVQGKLTNNAGNPITGTHTLYFTLYDTLSGGSPLWADAYGVDLGSTGLYNVALATSSANSLDGFAFDKQYYIGISIDGQSEMTPRQKLNSAPYALGSMGDFNVGQTLTVLGDMSIAPTRKLSLDGGALAHPSYITEWCGDNIKITCGGEDSVYFGPTGFAVPSGKKLYVDSGGDTYFVQGNLPAGNYIDVYTGGIMRHQFRQNGQFYASGGFTTTSPNIRKDERFKDKPELTKKDYLDWALIDAKKPLKPYDGLPAVSLSTGTLKLNEFRTSAEADAELEKYSKDISKIAIGTCIWADGAEARLLSAEQEIAALKAEIELLKTQINK
;
A
#
# COMPACT_ATOMS: atom_id res chain seq x y z
N MET A 1 28.33 -14.09 52.13
CA MET A 1 27.00 -13.41 51.98
C MET A 1 26.62 -13.36 50.51
N ARG A 2 25.62 -14.15 50.07
CA ARG A 2 25.10 -14.07 48.70
C ARG A 2 24.13 -12.89 48.61
N VAL A 3 24.59 -11.78 48.03
CA VAL A 3 23.74 -10.62 47.76
C VAL A 3 22.66 -11.03 46.77
N SER A 4 21.38 -10.85 47.13
CA SER A 4 20.24 -11.31 46.33
C SER A 4 20.17 -10.57 44.98
N LYS A 5 19.63 -11.23 43.95
CA LYS A 5 19.44 -10.63 42.61
C LYS A 5 18.63 -9.32 42.70
N LEU A 6 17.69 -9.23 43.64
CA LEU A 6 16.87 -8.06 43.89
C LEU A 6 17.70 -6.84 44.33
N TYR A 7 18.69 -7.03 45.21
CA TYR A 7 19.54 -5.94 45.68
C TYR A 7 20.40 -5.35 44.54
N ARG A 8 20.90 -6.21 43.63
CA ARG A 8 21.66 -5.75 42.46
C ARG A 8 20.81 -4.91 41.52
N VAL A 9 19.56 -5.32 41.28
CA VAL A 9 18.62 -4.58 40.43
C VAL A 9 18.27 -3.22 41.04
N VAL A 10 18.02 -3.16 42.34
CA VAL A 10 17.74 -1.90 43.05
C VAL A 10 18.97 -0.97 43.01
N LEU A 11 20.17 -1.49 43.23
CA LEU A 11 21.39 -0.69 43.17
C LEU A 11 21.64 -0.13 41.76
N SER A 12 21.39 -0.92 40.72
CA SER A 12 21.50 -0.48 39.33
C SER A 12 20.48 0.60 38.97
N LEU A 13 19.25 0.52 39.47
CA LEU A 13 18.21 1.54 39.25
C LEU A 13 18.55 2.86 39.96
N VAL A 14 19.09 2.79 41.18
CA VAL A 14 19.54 3.99 41.91
C VAL A 14 20.73 4.64 41.21
N ALA A 15 21.69 3.85 40.72
CA ALA A 15 22.82 4.36 39.95
C ALA A 15 22.37 5.03 38.63
N LEU A 16 21.33 4.48 37.97
CA LEU A 16 20.77 5.05 36.75
C LEU A 16 20.03 6.38 37.01
N LEU A 17 19.35 6.52 38.15
CA LEU A 17 18.71 7.77 38.55
C LEU A 17 19.70 8.89 38.86
N LEU A 18 20.89 8.54 39.37
CA LEU A 18 21.95 9.48 39.73
C LEU A 18 22.80 9.94 38.52
N MET A 19 22.62 9.33 37.35
CA MET A 19 23.31 9.70 36.09
C MET A 19 22.55 10.72 35.25
N GLN A 20 21.55 11.42 35.80
CA GLN A 20 20.94 12.53 35.08
C GLN A 20 21.90 13.71 35.05
N SER A 21 22.57 13.89 33.91
CA SER A 21 23.35 15.09 33.63
C SER A 21 22.42 16.30 33.61
N VAL A 22 22.70 17.29 34.45
CA VAL A 22 22.09 18.61 34.30
C VAL A 22 22.68 19.23 33.05
N VAL A 23 21.90 19.26 31.98
CA VAL A 23 22.26 20.00 30.77
C VAL A 23 22.08 21.48 31.10
N PHE A 24 23.18 22.21 31.26
CA PHE A 24 23.14 23.66 31.27
C PHE A 24 22.92 24.12 29.83
N ALA A 25 21.72 24.62 29.54
CA ALA A 25 21.49 25.36 28.31
C ALA A 25 22.45 26.56 28.29
N GLY A 26 23.15 26.77 27.18
CA GLY A 26 24.00 27.96 27.01
C GLY A 26 23.16 29.24 27.12
N VAL A 27 23.74 30.28 27.70
CA VAL A 27 23.09 31.59 27.85
C VAL A 27 22.80 32.17 26.46
N LYS A 28 21.57 32.65 26.23
CA LYS A 28 21.21 33.38 25.00
C LYS A 28 22.03 34.66 24.89
N GLN A 29 22.78 34.79 23.80
CA GLN A 29 23.62 35.95 23.50
C GLN A 29 23.21 36.59 22.18
N ILE A 30 23.40 37.90 22.08
CA ILE A 30 23.17 38.67 20.84
C ILE A 30 24.48 39.35 20.47
N ASN A 31 24.92 39.21 19.21
CA ASN A 31 26.03 40.02 18.71
C ASN A 31 25.48 41.32 18.11
N VAL A 32 26.02 42.46 18.55
CA VAL A 32 25.73 43.78 18.01
C VAL A 32 27.01 44.37 17.46
N GLN A 33 26.96 44.80 16.19
CA GLN A 33 28.09 45.38 15.50
C GLN A 33 27.70 46.71 14.87
N GLY A 34 28.68 47.61 14.72
CA GLY A 34 28.43 48.91 14.13
C GLY A 34 29.68 49.77 14.02
N LYS A 35 29.47 51.00 13.55
CA LYS A 35 30.49 52.05 13.50
C LYS A 35 29.96 53.28 14.24
N LEU A 36 30.74 53.80 15.18
CA LEU A 36 30.42 55.04 15.88
C LEU A 36 31.18 56.21 15.25
N THR A 37 30.42 57.27 14.96
CA THR A 37 30.93 58.52 14.40
C THR A 37 30.38 59.70 15.17
N ASN A 38 31.15 60.78 15.25
CA ASN A 38 30.64 62.05 15.77
C ASN A 38 29.74 62.77 14.75
N ASN A 39 29.20 63.93 15.13
CA ASN A 39 28.29 64.71 14.29
C ASN A 39 28.93 65.23 12.98
N ALA A 40 30.27 65.24 12.89
CA ALA A 40 31.01 65.57 11.68
C ALA A 40 31.30 64.34 10.79
N GLY A 41 30.81 63.15 11.17
CA GLY A 41 31.05 61.90 10.47
C GLY A 41 32.42 61.26 10.74
N ASN A 42 33.24 61.86 11.60
CA ASN A 42 34.55 61.31 11.96
C ASN A 42 34.38 60.13 12.93
N PRO A 43 35.13 59.01 12.76
CA PRO A 43 35.08 57.89 13.70
C PRO A 43 35.40 58.32 15.14
N ILE A 44 34.65 57.76 16.09
CA ILE A 44 35.01 57.83 17.51
C ILE A 44 36.02 56.71 17.78
N THR A 45 37.16 57.03 18.40
CA THR A 45 38.31 56.12 18.49
C THR A 45 38.78 55.90 19.93
N GLY A 46 39.34 54.72 20.20
CA GLY A 46 39.84 54.35 21.52
C GLY A 46 38.83 53.58 22.36
N THR A 47 39.13 53.40 23.66
CA THR A 47 38.29 52.64 24.58
C THR A 47 37.18 53.51 25.16
N HIS A 48 35.94 53.07 24.98
CA HIS A 48 34.74 53.72 25.47
C HIS A 48 33.83 52.72 26.19
N THR A 49 32.93 53.21 27.04
CA THR A 49 31.88 52.37 27.61
C THR A 49 30.62 52.50 26.76
N LEU A 50 30.21 51.41 26.12
CA LEU A 50 28.96 51.34 25.38
C LEU A 50 27.87 50.74 26.27
N TYR A 51 26.73 51.42 26.33
CA TYR A 51 25.54 50.95 27.02
C TYR A 51 24.54 50.46 25.96
N PHE A 52 24.04 49.25 26.16
CA PHE A 52 23.05 48.63 25.30
C PHE A 52 21.76 48.44 26.09
N THR A 53 20.62 48.79 25.49
CA THR A 53 19.31 48.67 26.14
C THR A 53 18.29 48.07 25.20
N LEU A 54 17.57 47.04 25.65
CA LEU A 54 16.57 46.33 24.88
C LEU A 54 15.18 46.89 25.14
N TYR A 55 14.40 47.08 24.09
CA TYR A 55 13.03 47.58 24.13
C TYR A 55 12.12 46.76 23.20
N ASP A 56 10.81 46.84 23.42
CA ASP A 56 9.80 46.32 22.49
C ASP A 56 9.08 47.42 21.69
N THR A 57 9.46 48.69 21.87
CA THR A 57 9.00 49.82 21.06
C THR A 57 10.17 50.56 20.40
N LEU A 58 9.91 51.13 19.22
CA LEU A 58 10.91 51.89 18.46
C LEU A 58 11.32 53.21 19.15
N SER A 59 10.40 53.82 19.89
CA SER A 59 10.62 55.04 20.69
C SER A 59 9.78 55.00 21.97
N GLY A 60 10.19 55.77 22.98
CA GLY A 60 9.57 55.73 24.31
C GLY A 60 9.68 54.36 24.98
N GLY A 61 8.70 54.01 25.82
CA GLY A 61 8.66 52.72 26.51
C GLY A 61 9.67 52.58 27.65
N SER A 62 9.48 51.57 28.49
CA SER A 62 10.42 51.20 29.56
C SER A 62 11.48 50.23 29.03
N PRO A 63 12.72 50.32 29.52
CA PRO A 63 13.76 49.35 29.17
C PRO A 63 13.38 47.96 29.69
N LEU A 64 13.55 46.95 28.85
CA LEU A 64 13.31 45.55 29.21
C LEU A 64 14.57 44.87 29.74
N TRP A 65 15.72 45.27 29.23
CA TRP A 65 17.04 44.78 29.62
C TRP A 65 18.08 45.85 29.33
N ALA A 66 19.13 45.95 30.14
CA ALA A 66 20.23 46.88 29.90
C ALA A 66 21.55 46.31 30.44
N ASP A 67 22.65 46.65 29.77
CA ASP A 67 23.99 46.27 30.19
C ASP A 67 25.07 47.20 29.60
N ALA A 68 26.27 47.16 30.15
CA ALA A 68 27.38 48.03 29.77
C ALA A 68 28.66 47.23 29.49
N TYR A 69 29.37 47.63 28.44
CA TYR A 69 30.58 46.96 27.98
C TYR A 69 31.68 47.98 27.72
N GLY A 70 32.88 47.70 28.22
CA GLY A 70 34.09 48.41 27.80
C GLY A 70 34.50 47.91 26.41
N VAL A 71 34.57 48.80 25.43
CA VAL A 71 34.79 48.46 24.02
C VAL A 71 35.91 49.34 23.47
N ASP A 72 36.94 48.72 22.90
CA ASP A 72 37.95 49.42 22.11
C ASP A 72 37.45 49.55 20.66
N LEU A 73 37.22 50.80 20.23
CA LEU A 73 36.75 51.13 18.89
C LEU A 73 37.89 51.24 17.87
N GLY A 74 39.15 51.09 18.31
CA GLY A 74 40.34 51.26 17.49
C GLY A 74 40.39 52.62 16.80
N SER A 75 41.01 52.67 15.61
CA SER A 75 41.09 53.88 14.77
C SER A 75 39.93 54.04 13.79
N THR A 76 39.07 53.02 13.65
CA THR A 76 38.02 52.98 12.63
C THR A 76 36.62 53.22 13.18
N GLY A 77 36.46 53.25 14.51
CA GLY A 77 35.17 53.43 15.17
C GLY A 77 34.28 52.19 15.15
N LEU A 78 34.81 51.03 14.74
CA LEU A 78 34.06 49.80 14.62
C LEU A 78 33.97 49.07 15.95
N TYR A 79 32.83 48.45 16.23
CA TYR A 79 32.64 47.53 17.34
C TYR A 79 31.91 46.26 16.91
N ASN A 80 32.16 45.18 17.64
CA ASN A 80 31.41 43.93 17.60
C ASN A 80 31.36 43.38 19.03
N VAL A 81 30.18 43.41 19.65
CA VAL A 81 29.98 43.11 21.08
C VAL A 81 28.98 41.98 21.22
N ALA A 82 29.39 40.92 21.91
CA ALA A 82 28.48 39.88 22.38
C ALA A 82 27.80 40.35 23.67
N LEU A 83 26.48 40.52 23.62
CA LEU A 83 25.64 40.91 24.75
C LEU A 83 25.21 39.68 25.55
N ALA A 84 24.93 39.89 26.85
CA ALA A 84 24.44 38.88 27.79
C ALA A 84 25.41 37.69 27.97
N THR A 85 26.71 37.98 28.03
CA THR A 85 27.76 36.96 28.24
C THR A 85 27.78 36.40 29.66
N SER A 86 27.18 37.11 30.62
CA SER A 86 27.04 36.70 32.02
C SER A 86 25.66 36.10 32.29
N SER A 87 25.62 34.99 33.03
CA SER A 87 24.36 34.39 33.48
C SER A 87 23.60 35.27 34.48
N ALA A 88 24.26 36.24 35.13
CA ALA A 88 23.63 37.16 36.08
C ALA A 88 22.73 38.20 35.41
N ASN A 89 22.97 38.51 34.13
CA ASN A 89 22.17 39.46 33.34
C ASN A 89 21.81 38.85 31.98
N SER A 90 21.25 37.63 32.00
CA SER A 90 20.99 36.85 30.80
C SER A 90 19.75 37.32 30.02
N LEU A 91 19.70 36.92 28.75
CA LEU A 91 18.54 37.11 27.88
C LEU A 91 17.64 35.85 27.80
N ASP A 92 17.84 34.86 28.66
CA ASP A 92 17.15 33.56 28.56
C ASP A 92 15.62 33.68 28.69
N GLY A 93 15.16 34.64 29.49
CA GLY A 93 13.73 34.95 29.68
C GLY A 93 13.06 35.65 28.49
N PHE A 94 13.81 36.01 27.44
CA PHE A 94 13.27 36.66 26.25
C PHE A 94 13.00 35.61 25.15
N ALA A 95 11.77 35.63 24.62
CA ALA A 95 11.33 34.67 23.60
C ALA A 95 11.79 35.04 22.17
N PHE A 96 12.06 36.31 21.89
CA PHE A 96 12.38 36.82 20.54
C PHE A 96 11.32 36.46 19.47
N ASP A 97 10.06 36.33 19.89
CA ASP A 97 8.88 36.01 19.08
C ASP A 97 8.13 37.24 18.56
N LYS A 98 8.52 38.43 19.02
CA LYS A 98 8.04 39.74 18.57
C LYS A 98 9.21 40.65 18.19
N GLN A 99 8.89 41.83 17.67
CA GLN A 99 9.92 42.80 17.33
C GLN A 99 10.58 43.37 18.59
N TYR A 100 11.91 43.31 18.64
CA TYR A 100 12.73 43.99 19.63
C TYR A 100 13.62 45.06 19.00
N TYR A 101 13.99 46.06 19.78
CA TYR A 101 14.84 47.18 19.38
C TYR A 101 15.99 47.31 20.38
N ILE A 102 17.18 47.65 19.86
CA ILE A 102 18.35 47.93 20.68
C ILE A 102 18.67 49.44 20.63
N GLY A 103 18.66 50.06 21.80
CA GLY A 103 19.19 51.39 22.05
C GLY A 103 20.66 51.32 22.41
N ILE A 104 21.43 52.31 21.99
CA ILE A 104 22.88 52.39 22.21
C ILE A 104 23.21 53.78 22.73
N SER A 105 23.98 53.87 23.80
CA SER A 105 24.61 55.11 24.24
C SER A 105 26.10 54.89 24.55
N ILE A 106 26.85 55.98 24.61
CA ILE A 106 28.31 55.97 24.81
C ILE A 106 28.64 56.88 25.99
N ASP A 107 29.50 56.42 26.90
CA ASP A 107 30.04 57.21 28.02
C ASP A 107 28.99 57.99 28.83
N GLY A 108 27.81 57.38 29.05
CA GLY A 108 26.70 57.97 29.79
C GLY A 108 25.97 59.11 29.09
N GLN A 109 26.25 59.35 27.80
CA GLN A 109 25.52 60.33 26.98
C GLN A 109 24.09 59.86 26.68
N SER A 110 23.28 60.75 26.09
CA SER A 110 21.94 60.42 25.63
C SER A 110 21.95 59.25 24.63
N GLU A 111 20.96 58.36 24.73
CA GLU A 111 20.76 57.26 23.79
C GLU A 111 20.61 57.77 22.34
N MET A 112 21.29 57.10 21.42
CA MET A 112 21.25 57.41 20.00
C MET A 112 19.87 57.12 19.41
N THR A 113 19.44 57.94 18.46
CA THR A 113 18.15 57.78 17.77
C THR A 113 18.34 57.70 16.25
N PRO A 114 17.54 56.88 15.54
CA PRO A 114 16.55 55.92 16.04
C PRO A 114 17.20 54.65 16.63
N ARG A 115 16.46 53.94 17.49
CA ARG A 115 16.88 52.61 17.97
C ARG A 115 17.02 51.63 16.80
N GLN A 116 17.98 50.72 16.90
CA GLN A 116 18.21 49.73 15.87
C GLN A 116 17.25 48.56 16.02
N LYS A 117 16.65 48.13 14.91
CA LYS A 117 15.77 46.95 14.87
C LYS A 117 16.61 45.68 14.99
N LEU A 118 16.30 44.80 15.96
CA LEU A 118 16.88 43.46 15.99
C LEU A 118 16.18 42.60 14.94
N ASN A 119 16.90 42.27 13.87
CA ASN A 119 16.45 41.36 12.82
C ASN A 119 16.93 39.93 13.11
N SER A 120 16.23 38.93 12.59
CA SER A 120 16.60 37.52 12.75
C SER A 120 18.01 37.25 12.23
N ALA A 121 18.89 36.72 13.07
CA ALA A 121 20.20 36.21 12.64
C ALA A 121 20.04 34.83 11.96
N PRO A 122 20.94 34.40 11.06
CA PRO A 122 20.85 33.08 10.42
C PRO A 122 20.83 31.91 11.40
N TYR A 123 21.44 32.06 12.59
CA TYR A 123 21.38 31.06 13.66
C TYR A 123 20.04 31.03 14.43
N ALA A 124 19.20 32.06 14.26
CA ALA A 124 17.82 32.08 14.73
C ALA A 124 16.84 31.45 13.72
N LEU A 125 17.29 31.17 12.48
CA LEU A 125 16.49 30.50 11.45
C LEU A 125 16.60 28.96 11.54
N GLY A 126 17.51 28.42 12.35
CA GLY A 126 17.62 26.98 12.61
C GLY A 126 16.52 26.39 13.50
N SER A 127 15.60 27.22 14.00
CA SER A 127 14.47 26.81 14.84
C SER A 127 13.21 27.58 14.44
N MET A 128 12.85 27.54 13.17
CA MET A 128 11.45 27.74 12.81
C MET A 128 10.83 26.35 12.72
N GLY A 129 9.76 26.11 13.50
CA GLY A 129 8.98 24.88 13.51
C GLY A 129 8.35 24.59 12.15
N ASP A 130 7.03 24.38 12.13
CA ASP A 130 6.28 24.02 10.91
C ASP A 130 6.64 24.96 9.73
N PHE A 131 7.38 24.44 8.76
CA PHE A 131 7.76 25.14 7.53
C PHE A 131 6.66 24.95 6.49
N ASN A 132 5.90 26.01 6.22
CA ASN A 132 4.84 26.01 5.21
C ASN A 132 5.29 26.75 3.95
N VAL A 133 5.44 26.02 2.84
CA VAL A 133 5.84 26.58 1.54
C VAL A 133 4.69 27.32 0.84
N GLY A 134 3.43 27.00 1.18
CA GLY A 134 2.21 27.55 0.56
C GLY A 134 2.02 27.22 -0.93
N GLN A 135 2.99 26.52 -1.54
CA GLN A 135 3.13 26.21 -2.96
C GLN A 135 3.93 24.88 -3.12
N THR A 136 4.52 24.65 -4.28
CA THR A 136 5.35 23.47 -4.57
C THR A 136 6.69 23.48 -3.83
N LEU A 137 7.03 22.39 -3.15
CA LEU A 137 8.37 22.10 -2.66
C LEU A 137 9.12 21.24 -3.71
N THR A 138 10.25 21.73 -4.21
CA THR A 138 11.16 20.96 -5.08
C THR A 138 12.40 20.54 -4.28
N VAL A 139 12.63 19.25 -4.13
CA VAL A 139 13.83 18.68 -3.51
C VAL A 139 14.72 18.15 -4.62
N LEU A 140 15.96 18.65 -4.72
CA LEU A 140 16.91 18.27 -5.78
C LEU A 140 17.65 16.95 -5.51
N GLY A 141 17.46 16.38 -4.32
CA GLY A 141 18.01 15.09 -3.90
C GLY A 141 16.98 14.27 -3.14
N ASP A 142 17.45 13.36 -2.28
CA ASP A 142 16.57 12.50 -1.51
C ASP A 142 15.86 13.25 -0.39
N MET A 143 14.58 12.91 -0.18
CA MET A 143 13.81 13.36 0.98
C MET A 143 13.73 12.22 1.99
N SER A 144 14.41 12.38 3.13
CA SER A 144 14.29 11.44 4.25
C SER A 144 13.12 11.82 5.14
N ILE A 145 12.28 10.84 5.46
CA ILE A 145 11.21 10.96 6.44
C ILE A 145 11.54 9.98 7.56
N ALA A 146 11.58 10.45 8.81
CA ALA A 146 11.91 9.59 9.93
C ALA A 146 10.90 8.43 10.05
N PRO A 147 11.30 7.25 10.57
CA PRO A 147 10.42 6.10 10.70
C PRO A 147 9.13 6.45 11.42
N THR A 148 8.01 5.83 11.02
CA THR A 148 6.64 6.08 11.53
C THR A 148 6.05 7.47 11.25
N ARG A 149 6.81 8.38 10.64
CA ARG A 149 6.29 9.68 10.19
C ARG A 149 5.57 9.53 8.85
N LYS A 150 4.65 10.46 8.62
CA LYS A 150 3.68 10.41 7.53
C LYS A 150 4.03 11.45 6.47
N LEU A 151 4.03 11.05 5.20
CA LEU A 151 3.83 11.97 4.08
C LEU A 151 2.32 12.13 3.88
N SER A 152 1.76 13.21 4.40
CA SER A 152 0.33 13.51 4.26
C SER A 152 0.05 14.10 2.88
N LEU A 153 -0.99 13.61 2.19
CA LEU A 153 -1.23 13.93 0.78
C LEU A 153 -2.37 14.93 0.54
N ASP A 154 -3.31 15.01 1.47
CA ASP A 154 -4.51 15.86 1.34
C ASP A 154 -4.73 16.81 2.53
N GLY A 155 -3.84 16.77 3.54
CA GLY A 155 -4.04 17.48 4.81
C GLY A 155 -5.35 17.10 5.53
N GLY A 156 -5.93 15.95 5.18
CA GLY A 156 -7.31 15.57 5.47
C GLY A 156 -7.65 15.65 6.96
N ALA A 157 -8.89 16.06 7.24
CA ALA A 157 -9.46 16.14 8.58
C ALA A 157 -9.10 14.90 9.42
N LEU A 158 -8.88 15.06 10.73
CA LEU A 158 -8.46 14.00 11.65
C LEU A 158 -9.26 12.69 11.53
N ALA A 159 -10.50 12.74 11.04
CA ALA A 159 -11.36 11.58 10.83
C ALA A 159 -11.03 10.75 9.58
N HIS A 160 -10.52 11.36 8.49
CA HIS A 160 -10.29 10.68 7.21
C HIS A 160 -8.94 11.06 6.55
N PRO A 161 -7.81 10.83 7.23
CA PRO A 161 -6.50 11.22 6.71
C PRO A 161 -6.05 10.33 5.55
N SER A 162 -5.34 10.91 4.57
CA SER A 162 -4.63 10.17 3.52
C SER A 162 -3.12 10.41 3.59
N TYR A 163 -2.34 9.34 3.74
CA TYR A 163 -0.89 9.43 3.88
C TYR A 163 -0.15 8.16 3.50
N ILE A 164 1.15 8.33 3.24
CA ILE A 164 2.13 7.24 3.13
C ILE A 164 2.97 7.21 4.39
N THR A 165 3.23 6.03 4.94
CA THR A 165 4.08 5.86 6.13
C THR A 165 4.98 4.65 6.00
N GLU A 166 6.18 4.73 6.57
CA GLU A 166 6.94 3.54 6.95
C GLU A 166 6.35 3.02 8.27
N TRP A 167 5.45 2.04 8.17
CA TRP A 167 4.69 1.56 9.32
C TRP A 167 5.58 0.84 10.33
N CYS A 168 6.51 0.06 9.83
CA CYS A 168 7.61 -0.57 10.55
C CYS A 168 8.77 -0.76 9.56
N GLY A 169 9.97 -1.11 10.06
CA GLY A 169 11.17 -1.19 9.24
C GLY A 169 10.94 -1.92 7.91
N ASP A 170 11.35 -1.28 6.82
CA ASP A 170 11.26 -1.78 5.44
C ASP A 170 9.83 -2.06 4.92
N ASN A 171 8.80 -1.60 5.63
CA ASN A 171 7.40 -1.79 5.25
C ASN A 171 6.69 -0.44 5.05
N ILE A 172 6.25 -0.20 3.81
CA ILE A 172 5.52 0.98 3.40
C ILE A 172 4.02 0.69 3.41
N LYS A 173 3.24 1.60 3.98
CA LYS A 173 1.78 1.54 4.01
C LYS A 173 1.16 2.78 3.38
N ILE A 174 0.10 2.57 2.61
CA ILE A 174 -0.77 3.63 2.09
C ILE A 174 -2.11 3.57 2.81
N THR A 175 -2.44 4.67 3.49
CA THR A 175 -3.73 4.88 4.17
C THR A 175 -4.51 5.94 3.41
N CYS A 176 -5.78 5.67 3.12
CA CYS A 176 -6.69 6.57 2.42
C CYS A 176 -8.00 6.68 3.19
N GLY A 177 -8.46 7.91 3.44
CA GLY A 177 -9.73 8.13 4.15
C GLY A 177 -9.77 7.57 5.57
N GLY A 178 -8.60 7.43 6.23
CA GLY A 178 -8.45 6.83 7.55
C GLY A 178 -8.31 5.31 7.57
N GLU A 179 -8.37 4.65 6.42
CA GLU A 179 -8.33 3.19 6.30
C GLU A 179 -7.09 2.73 5.52
N ASP A 180 -6.48 1.66 6.00
CA ASP A 180 -5.35 1.04 5.32
C ASP A 180 -5.84 0.43 3.99
N SER A 181 -5.19 0.82 2.89
CA SER A 181 -5.60 0.42 1.54
C SER A 181 -4.63 -0.58 0.91
N VAL A 182 -3.32 -0.43 1.16
CA VAL A 182 -2.26 -1.26 0.57
C VAL A 182 -1.03 -1.30 1.50
N TYR A 183 -0.33 -2.43 1.50
CA TYR A 183 0.98 -2.63 2.11
C TYR A 183 2.03 -3.07 1.08
N PHE A 184 3.24 -2.56 1.21
CA PHE A 184 4.44 -3.04 0.51
C PHE A 184 5.46 -3.42 1.58
N GLY A 185 5.90 -4.68 1.54
CA GLY A 185 6.95 -5.19 2.41
C GLY A 185 8.08 -5.82 1.62
N PRO A 186 9.17 -6.24 2.29
CA PRO A 186 10.35 -6.78 1.62
C PRO A 186 10.07 -8.06 0.83
N THR A 187 8.97 -8.76 1.14
CA THR A 187 8.58 -10.02 0.50
C THR A 187 7.38 -9.89 -0.43
N GLY A 188 6.79 -8.70 -0.58
CA GLY A 188 5.71 -8.50 -1.56
C GLY A 188 4.73 -7.36 -1.29
N PHE A 189 3.63 -7.43 -2.02
CA PHE A 189 2.49 -6.52 -1.95
C PHE A 189 1.29 -7.21 -1.30
N ALA A 190 0.59 -6.52 -0.41
CA ALA A 190 -0.62 -7.05 0.22
C ALA A 190 -1.74 -6.01 0.22
N VAL A 191 -2.97 -6.51 0.04
CA VAL A 191 -4.20 -5.76 0.23
C VAL A 191 -4.81 -6.20 1.57
N PRO A 192 -5.17 -5.29 2.48
CA PRO A 192 -5.82 -5.65 3.73
C PRO A 192 -7.08 -6.49 3.53
N SER A 193 -7.36 -7.37 4.49
CA SER A 193 -8.52 -8.27 4.44
C SER A 193 -9.83 -7.51 4.24
N GLY A 194 -10.70 -8.03 3.37
CA GLY A 194 -11.97 -7.41 3.01
C GLY A 194 -11.87 -6.19 2.08
N LYS A 195 -10.66 -5.74 1.74
CA LYS A 195 -10.45 -4.71 0.71
C LYS A 195 -10.22 -5.37 -0.65
N LYS A 196 -10.43 -4.59 -1.72
CA LYS A 196 -10.46 -5.07 -3.11
C LYS A 196 -9.24 -4.60 -3.88
N LEU A 197 -8.70 -5.48 -4.73
CA LEU A 197 -7.76 -5.12 -5.79
C LEU A 197 -8.54 -5.01 -7.10
N TYR A 198 -8.90 -3.80 -7.49
CA TYR A 198 -9.57 -3.55 -8.77
C TYR A 198 -8.59 -3.74 -9.93
N VAL A 199 -9.06 -4.38 -11.00
CA VAL A 199 -8.29 -4.60 -12.24
C VAL A 199 -8.88 -3.85 -13.44
N ASP A 200 -9.91 -3.05 -13.19
CA ASP A 200 -10.45 -2.08 -14.13
C ASP A 200 -10.75 -0.75 -13.43
N SER A 201 -11.08 0.26 -14.23
CA SER A 201 -11.54 1.56 -13.75
C SER A 201 -13.05 1.61 -13.48
N GLY A 202 -13.80 0.56 -13.85
CA GLY A 202 -15.24 0.46 -13.67
C GLY A 202 -15.66 0.13 -12.25
N GLY A 203 -14.77 -0.48 -11.47
CA GLY A 203 -15.01 -0.83 -10.06
C GLY A 203 -15.83 -2.11 -9.87
N ASP A 204 -16.04 -2.88 -10.93
CA ASP A 204 -16.86 -4.10 -10.92
C ASP A 204 -16.03 -5.37 -11.24
N THR A 205 -14.78 -5.22 -11.71
CA THR A 205 -13.83 -6.32 -11.80
C THR A 205 -12.71 -6.18 -10.78
N TYR A 206 -12.62 -7.14 -9.86
CA TYR A 206 -11.64 -7.10 -8.76
C TYR A 206 -11.33 -8.47 -8.17
N PHE A 207 -10.17 -8.56 -7.51
CA PHE A 207 -9.84 -9.63 -6.59
C PHE A 207 -10.15 -9.21 -5.15
N VAL A 208 -10.64 -10.12 -4.33
CA VAL A 208 -10.83 -9.88 -2.90
C VAL A 208 -10.47 -11.13 -2.12
N GLN A 209 -9.78 -10.93 -0.99
CA GLN A 209 -9.59 -11.97 0.00
C GLN A 209 -10.84 -12.01 0.89
N GLY A 210 -11.49 -13.17 0.96
CA GLY A 210 -12.56 -13.38 1.94
C GLY A 210 -11.98 -13.66 3.32
N ASN A 211 -12.57 -13.07 4.36
CA ASN A 211 -12.19 -13.30 5.76
C ASN A 211 -13.06 -14.38 6.41
N LEU A 212 -12.57 -14.92 7.52
CA LEU A 212 -13.15 -15.96 8.37
C LEU A 212 -14.66 -15.82 8.64
N PRO A 213 -15.39 -16.94 8.87
CA PRO A 213 -14.87 -18.20 9.41
C PRO A 213 -14.39 -19.24 8.38
N ALA A 214 -14.51 -18.99 7.06
CA ALA A 214 -14.40 -20.03 6.04
C ALA A 214 -12.99 -20.29 5.44
N GLY A 215 -11.92 -19.80 6.06
CA GLY A 215 -10.52 -20.03 5.63
C GLY A 215 -9.98 -19.01 4.63
N ASN A 216 -8.71 -19.16 4.22
CA ASN A 216 -8.07 -18.29 3.22
C ASN A 216 -8.53 -18.66 1.80
N TYR A 217 -9.16 -17.73 1.10
CA TYR A 217 -9.52 -17.88 -0.31
C TYR A 217 -9.40 -16.56 -1.08
N ILE A 218 -9.26 -16.68 -2.40
CA ILE A 218 -9.25 -15.56 -3.35
C ILE A 218 -10.49 -15.67 -4.21
N ASP A 219 -11.33 -14.64 -4.20
CA ASP A 219 -12.43 -14.51 -5.13
C ASP A 219 -12.05 -13.58 -6.28
N VAL A 220 -12.50 -13.95 -7.48
CA VAL A 220 -12.41 -13.14 -8.70
C VAL A 220 -13.81 -12.70 -9.09
N TYR A 221 -14.03 -11.40 -9.07
CA TYR A 221 -15.27 -10.77 -9.52
C TYR A 221 -15.05 -10.19 -10.92
N THR A 222 -16.03 -10.40 -11.81
CA THR A 222 -16.12 -9.72 -13.11
C THR A 222 -17.55 -9.21 -13.29
N GLY A 223 -17.71 -7.93 -13.63
CA GLY A 223 -19.04 -7.31 -13.74
C GLY A 223 -19.85 -7.37 -12.44
N GLY A 224 -19.19 -7.31 -11.27
CA GLY A 224 -19.82 -7.40 -9.95
C GLY A 224 -20.25 -8.81 -9.52
N ILE A 225 -19.99 -9.84 -10.34
CA ILE A 225 -20.38 -11.24 -10.08
C ILE A 225 -19.14 -12.06 -9.77
N MET A 226 -19.15 -12.85 -8.68
CA MET A 226 -18.07 -13.80 -8.38
C MET A 226 -18.07 -14.91 -9.43
N ARG A 227 -17.00 -14.96 -10.23
CA ARG A 227 -16.81 -15.99 -11.28
C ARG A 227 -15.94 -17.12 -10.82
N HIS A 228 -14.92 -16.85 -10.02
CA HIS A 228 -13.97 -17.86 -9.60
C HIS A 228 -13.62 -17.69 -8.12
N GLN A 229 -13.42 -18.81 -7.43
CA GLN A 229 -12.91 -18.85 -6.06
C GLN A 229 -11.83 -19.92 -5.94
N PHE A 230 -10.68 -19.54 -5.38
CA PHE A 230 -9.56 -20.42 -5.07
C PHE A 230 -9.42 -20.55 -3.56
N ARG A 231 -9.51 -21.77 -3.02
CA ARG A 231 -9.40 -22.02 -1.58
C ARG A 231 -8.06 -22.65 -1.21
N GLN A 232 -7.60 -22.38 0.01
CA GLN A 232 -6.36 -22.94 0.56
C GLN A 232 -6.33 -24.48 0.58
N ASN A 233 -7.48 -25.15 0.67
CA ASN A 233 -7.58 -26.62 0.64
C ASN A 233 -7.50 -27.21 -0.79
N GLY A 234 -7.11 -26.41 -1.79
CA GLY A 234 -6.96 -26.84 -3.19
C GLY A 234 -8.28 -26.86 -3.97
N GLN A 235 -9.40 -26.48 -3.37
CA GLN A 235 -10.68 -26.39 -4.08
C GLN A 235 -10.72 -25.15 -4.97
N PHE A 236 -11.25 -25.34 -6.18
CA PHE A 236 -11.56 -24.28 -7.13
C PHE A 236 -13.05 -24.31 -7.44
N TYR A 237 -13.71 -23.17 -7.34
CA TYR A 237 -15.10 -22.99 -7.72
C TYR A 237 -15.18 -22.03 -8.90
N ALA A 238 -16.02 -22.36 -9.89
CA ALA A 238 -16.32 -21.49 -11.02
C ALA A 238 -17.83 -21.33 -11.17
N SER A 239 -18.29 -20.12 -11.47
CA SER A 239 -19.69 -19.82 -11.77
C SER A 239 -19.85 -19.45 -13.25
N GLY A 240 -20.67 -20.22 -13.96
CA GLY A 240 -20.76 -20.17 -15.43
C GLY A 240 -19.96 -21.28 -16.11
N GLY A 241 -20.08 -21.36 -17.44
CA GLY A 241 -19.39 -22.39 -18.23
C GLY A 241 -17.89 -22.13 -18.34
N PHE A 242 -17.09 -23.20 -18.24
CA PHE A 242 -15.65 -23.15 -18.52
C PHE A 242 -15.43 -23.35 -20.03
N THR A 243 -14.86 -22.36 -20.71
CA THR A 243 -14.50 -22.48 -22.13
C THR A 243 -12.99 -22.63 -22.25
N THR A 244 -12.53 -23.81 -22.69
CA THR A 244 -11.13 -24.03 -23.03
C THR A 244 -10.93 -23.78 -24.52
N THR A 245 -10.20 -22.72 -24.87
CA THR A 245 -9.65 -22.57 -26.22
C THR A 245 -8.27 -23.20 -26.22
N SER A 246 -8.13 -24.37 -26.84
CA SER A 246 -6.81 -24.94 -27.09
C SER A 246 -6.30 -24.40 -28.44
N PRO A 247 -5.30 -23.50 -28.45
CA PRO A 247 -4.80 -22.91 -29.70
C PRO A 247 -4.12 -23.94 -30.63
N ASN A 248 -3.90 -25.16 -30.15
CA ASN A 248 -3.14 -26.20 -30.83
C ASN A 248 -3.84 -27.57 -30.82
N ILE A 249 -5.18 -27.63 -30.87
CA ILE A 249 -5.80 -28.85 -31.43
C ILE A 249 -5.45 -28.83 -32.92
N ARG A 250 -4.30 -29.41 -33.27
CA ARG A 250 -4.03 -29.79 -34.65
C ARG A 250 -5.20 -30.67 -35.04
N LYS A 251 -6.00 -30.26 -36.03
CA LYS A 251 -6.90 -31.21 -36.70
C LYS A 251 -6.01 -32.41 -37.03
N ASP A 252 -6.39 -33.58 -36.54
CA ASP A 252 -5.71 -34.81 -36.91
C ASP A 252 -5.53 -34.80 -38.43
N GLU A 253 -4.34 -35.13 -38.94
CA GLU A 253 -4.05 -34.98 -40.37
C GLU A 253 -5.07 -35.69 -41.27
N ARG A 254 -5.77 -36.69 -40.73
CA ARG A 254 -6.85 -37.43 -41.40
C ARG A 254 -8.12 -36.62 -41.62
N PHE A 255 -8.33 -35.55 -40.86
CA PHE A 255 -9.53 -34.70 -40.89
C PHE A 255 -9.22 -33.22 -41.10
N LYS A 256 -7.96 -32.86 -41.38
CA LYS A 256 -7.51 -31.46 -41.57
C LYS A 256 -8.29 -30.72 -42.65
N ASP A 257 -8.70 -31.43 -43.71
CA ASP A 257 -9.40 -30.88 -44.86
C ASP A 257 -10.93 -30.92 -44.71
N LYS A 258 -11.46 -31.51 -43.63
CA LYS A 258 -12.90 -31.50 -43.35
C LYS A 258 -13.31 -30.19 -42.67
N PRO A 259 -14.33 -29.48 -43.20
CA PRO A 259 -14.82 -28.26 -42.57
C PRO A 259 -15.48 -28.57 -41.21
N GLU A 260 -16.16 -29.71 -41.09
CA GLU A 260 -16.79 -30.21 -39.86
C GLU A 260 -16.60 -31.73 -39.73
N LEU A 261 -16.52 -32.23 -38.48
CA LEU A 261 -16.47 -33.66 -38.18
C LEU A 261 -17.88 -34.20 -38.01
N THR A 262 -18.20 -35.29 -38.70
CA THR A 262 -19.49 -35.96 -38.56
C THR A 262 -19.47 -36.98 -37.43
N LYS A 263 -20.66 -37.40 -36.94
CA LYS A 263 -20.77 -38.53 -35.99
C LYS A 263 -20.06 -39.79 -36.47
N LYS A 264 -20.02 -40.02 -37.78
CA LYS A 264 -19.33 -41.16 -38.39
C LYS A 264 -17.80 -41.03 -38.27
N ASP A 265 -17.26 -39.82 -38.43
CA ASP A 265 -15.81 -39.57 -38.32
C ASP A 265 -15.29 -39.85 -36.91
N TYR A 266 -16.07 -39.50 -35.89
CA TYR A 266 -15.78 -39.85 -34.50
C TYR A 266 -15.80 -41.36 -34.26
N LEU A 267 -16.80 -42.05 -34.82
CA LEU A 267 -16.96 -43.49 -34.68
C LEU A 267 -15.81 -44.25 -35.36
N ASP A 268 -15.44 -43.82 -36.58
CA ASP A 268 -14.34 -44.38 -37.35
C ASP A 268 -12.98 -44.13 -36.65
N TRP A 269 -12.77 -42.96 -36.05
CA TRP A 269 -11.59 -42.66 -35.25
C TRP A 269 -11.50 -43.57 -34.01
N ALA A 270 -12.59 -43.70 -33.26
CA ALA A 270 -12.64 -44.54 -32.04
C ALA A 270 -12.39 -46.02 -32.35
N LEU A 271 -12.92 -46.55 -33.46
CA LEU A 271 -12.70 -47.92 -33.91
C LEU A 271 -11.24 -48.19 -34.32
N ILE A 272 -10.53 -47.19 -34.81
CA ILE A 272 -9.12 -47.29 -35.19
C ILE A 272 -8.20 -47.13 -33.97
N ASP A 273 -8.54 -46.23 -33.05
CA ASP A 273 -7.74 -45.99 -31.83
C ASP A 273 -7.90 -47.13 -30.82
N ALA A 274 -9.08 -47.76 -30.74
CA ALA A 274 -9.30 -48.98 -29.97
C ALA A 274 -8.44 -50.18 -30.44
N LYS A 275 -7.86 -50.11 -31.65
CA LYS A 275 -6.92 -51.11 -32.17
C LYS A 275 -5.45 -50.77 -31.91
N LYS A 276 -5.16 -49.63 -31.27
CA LYS A 276 -3.81 -49.24 -30.88
C LYS A 276 -3.66 -49.40 -29.36
N PRO A 277 -2.49 -49.85 -28.86
CA PRO A 277 -2.23 -49.80 -27.43
C PRO A 277 -2.25 -48.34 -26.96
N LEU A 278 -3.03 -48.06 -25.91
CA LEU A 278 -3.11 -46.75 -25.26
C LEU A 278 -1.69 -46.28 -24.93
N LYS A 279 -1.23 -45.22 -25.60
CA LYS A 279 -0.04 -44.49 -25.13
C LYS A 279 -0.48 -43.57 -23.99
N PRO A 280 0.28 -43.51 -22.87
CA PRO A 280 0.00 -42.53 -21.83
C PRO A 280 0.09 -41.14 -22.47
N TYR A 281 -1.02 -40.41 -22.50
CA TYR A 281 -0.98 -39.00 -22.89
C TYR A 281 -0.51 -38.23 -21.66
N ASP A 282 0.68 -37.62 -21.76
CA ASP A 282 1.22 -36.74 -20.73
C ASP A 282 0.33 -35.51 -20.57
N GLY A 283 -0.24 -35.35 -19.37
CA GLY A 283 -0.66 -34.06 -18.80
C GLY A 283 -1.96 -33.45 -19.34
N LEU A 284 -3.11 -33.87 -18.79
CA LEU A 284 -4.28 -33.00 -18.70
C LEU A 284 -4.57 -32.70 -17.21
N PRO A 285 -4.79 -31.44 -16.81
CA PRO A 285 -5.10 -31.10 -15.42
C PRO A 285 -6.51 -31.60 -15.03
N ALA A 286 -6.61 -32.23 -13.87
CA ALA A 286 -7.88 -32.69 -13.31
C ALA A 286 -8.77 -31.50 -12.90
N VAL A 287 -10.06 -31.54 -13.25
CA VAL A 287 -11.08 -30.54 -12.86
C VAL A 287 -12.09 -31.22 -11.94
N SER A 288 -12.27 -30.69 -10.73
CA SER A 288 -13.26 -31.17 -9.75
C SER A 288 -14.54 -30.33 -9.85
N LEU A 289 -15.72 -30.98 -9.84
CA LEU A 289 -17.04 -30.33 -9.88
C LEU A 289 -17.75 -30.44 -8.52
N SER A 290 -18.62 -29.48 -8.23
CA SER A 290 -19.26 -29.27 -6.92
C SER A 290 -20.19 -30.40 -6.42
N THR A 291 -20.44 -31.45 -7.20
CA THR A 291 -21.29 -32.58 -6.80
C THR A 291 -20.64 -33.96 -6.96
N GLY A 292 -19.32 -34.02 -7.14
CA GLY A 292 -18.62 -35.29 -7.15
C GLY A 292 -17.12 -35.15 -7.33
N THR A 293 -16.37 -35.80 -6.45
CA THR A 293 -14.95 -36.06 -6.68
C THR A 293 -14.84 -37.02 -7.86
N LEU A 294 -14.33 -36.56 -9.01
CA LEU A 294 -13.81 -37.48 -10.02
C LEU A 294 -12.61 -38.20 -9.39
N LYS A 295 -12.80 -39.44 -8.94
CA LYS A 295 -11.68 -40.36 -8.70
C LYS A 295 -11.08 -40.74 -10.05
N LEU A 296 -10.20 -39.90 -10.57
CA LEU A 296 -9.38 -40.29 -11.71
C LEU A 296 -8.25 -41.20 -11.17
N ASN A 297 -8.23 -42.47 -11.62
CA ASN A 297 -7.23 -43.51 -11.34
C ASN A 297 -7.48 -44.51 -10.20
N GLU A 298 -8.66 -45.12 -10.10
CA GLU A 298 -8.68 -46.55 -9.74
C GLU A 298 -8.67 -47.32 -11.06
N PHE A 299 -7.50 -47.80 -11.47
CA PHE A 299 -7.35 -48.65 -12.66
C PHE A 299 -8.23 -49.88 -12.48
N ARG A 300 -9.37 -49.93 -13.15
CA ARG A 300 -10.13 -51.16 -13.35
C ARG A 300 -9.33 -52.04 -14.30
N THR A 301 -9.13 -53.29 -13.93
CA THR A 301 -8.65 -54.32 -14.86
C THR A 301 -9.62 -54.42 -16.05
N SER A 302 -9.17 -54.93 -17.19
CA SER A 302 -10.02 -55.09 -18.38
C SER A 302 -11.33 -55.83 -18.07
N ALA A 303 -11.27 -56.82 -17.18
CA ALA A 303 -12.42 -57.57 -16.71
C ALA A 303 -13.41 -56.73 -15.88
N GLU A 304 -12.94 -55.80 -15.06
CA GLU A 304 -13.78 -54.89 -14.27
C GLU A 304 -14.37 -53.76 -15.13
N ALA A 305 -13.67 -53.36 -16.20
CA ALA A 305 -14.19 -52.43 -17.20
C ALA A 305 -15.30 -53.10 -18.05
N ASP A 306 -15.08 -54.35 -18.48
CA ASP A 306 -16.04 -55.14 -19.25
C ASP A 306 -17.30 -55.47 -18.44
N ALA A 307 -17.15 -55.82 -17.15
CA ALA A 307 -18.28 -56.10 -16.25
C ALA A 307 -19.16 -54.87 -15.98
N GLU A 308 -18.58 -53.67 -15.98
CA GLU A 308 -19.35 -52.43 -15.86
C GLU A 308 -19.93 -51.95 -17.19
N LEU A 309 -19.23 -52.14 -18.32
CA LEU A 309 -19.79 -51.97 -19.66
C LEU A 309 -21.01 -52.87 -19.88
N GLU A 310 -20.98 -54.12 -19.39
CA GLU A 310 -22.10 -55.06 -19.47
C GLU A 310 -23.32 -54.61 -18.64
N LYS A 311 -23.10 -53.81 -17.60
CA LYS A 311 -24.14 -53.22 -16.75
C LYS A 311 -24.92 -52.10 -17.47
N TYR A 312 -24.26 -51.39 -18.39
CA TYR A 312 -24.83 -50.28 -19.17
C TYR A 312 -25.16 -50.66 -20.63
N SER A 313 -24.69 -51.81 -21.13
CA SER A 313 -24.92 -52.29 -22.50
C SER A 313 -26.38 -52.57 -22.84
N LYS A 314 -27.26 -52.67 -21.83
CA LYS A 314 -28.70 -52.91 -22.00
C LYS A 314 -29.52 -51.64 -22.21
N ASP A 315 -28.92 -50.45 -22.13
CA ASP A 315 -29.66 -49.19 -22.23
C ASP A 315 -28.84 -48.13 -22.99
N ILE A 316 -28.95 -48.15 -24.31
CA ILE A 316 -28.25 -47.25 -25.26
C ILE A 316 -28.53 -45.76 -25.00
N SER A 317 -29.58 -45.45 -24.24
CA SER A 317 -29.99 -44.09 -23.89
C SER A 317 -29.02 -43.35 -22.96
N LYS A 318 -28.03 -44.04 -22.35
CA LYS A 318 -27.11 -43.44 -21.36
C LYS A 318 -25.66 -43.29 -21.83
N ILE A 319 -25.36 -43.58 -23.10
CA ILE A 319 -24.02 -43.34 -23.68
C ILE A 319 -23.91 -41.86 -24.08
N ALA A 320 -23.76 -41.00 -23.08
CA ALA A 320 -23.36 -39.61 -23.27
C ALA A 320 -22.65 -39.11 -22.00
N ILE A 321 -21.39 -39.49 -21.83
CA ILE A 321 -20.48 -38.80 -20.89
C ILE A 321 -19.41 -38.13 -21.74
N GLY A 322 -19.59 -36.82 -21.94
CA GLY A 322 -18.61 -35.99 -22.63
C GLY A 322 -19.22 -34.68 -23.08
N THR A 323 -18.93 -33.62 -22.32
CA THR A 323 -19.27 -32.21 -22.54
C THR A 323 -20.64 -31.75 -22.04
N CYS A 324 -20.54 -30.64 -21.31
CA CYS A 324 -21.56 -29.88 -20.66
C CYS A 324 -22.57 -29.26 -21.66
N ILE A 325 -23.78 -29.01 -21.13
CA ILE A 325 -24.90 -28.24 -21.70
C ILE A 325 -25.86 -29.05 -22.61
N TRP A 326 -27.16 -29.02 -22.23
CA TRP A 326 -28.37 -29.52 -22.91
C TRP A 326 -28.76 -31.01 -22.71
N ALA A 327 -29.05 -31.43 -21.48
CA ALA A 327 -29.81 -32.67 -21.25
C ALA A 327 -31.33 -32.47 -21.49
N ASP A 328 -31.88 -31.34 -21.03
CA ASP A 328 -33.34 -31.16 -20.94
C ASP A 328 -34.04 -31.03 -22.31
N GLY A 329 -33.33 -30.56 -23.34
CA GLY A 329 -33.87 -30.45 -24.71
C GLY A 329 -33.61 -31.66 -25.60
N ALA A 330 -32.68 -32.54 -25.22
CA ALA A 330 -32.34 -33.73 -26.00
C ALA A 330 -33.34 -34.87 -25.73
N GLU A 331 -33.77 -35.02 -24.47
CA GLU A 331 -34.73 -36.04 -24.04
C GLU A 331 -36.11 -35.83 -24.69
N ALA A 332 -36.59 -34.58 -24.76
CA ALA A 332 -37.85 -34.22 -25.44
C ALA A 332 -37.80 -34.46 -26.96
N ARG A 333 -36.65 -34.23 -27.60
CA ARG A 333 -36.45 -34.49 -29.03
C ARG A 333 -36.33 -35.98 -29.34
N LEU A 334 -35.71 -36.76 -28.43
CA LEU A 334 -35.63 -38.21 -28.56
C LEU A 334 -37.02 -38.84 -28.45
N LEU A 335 -37.81 -38.41 -27.45
CA LEU A 335 -39.18 -38.90 -27.24
C LEU A 335 -40.07 -38.60 -28.45
N SER A 336 -39.95 -37.40 -29.03
CA SER A 336 -40.67 -37.02 -30.26
C SER A 336 -40.28 -37.88 -31.46
N ALA A 337 -38.99 -38.18 -31.63
CA ALA A 337 -38.51 -39.01 -32.73
C ALA A 337 -38.93 -40.49 -32.58
N GLU A 338 -38.95 -41.02 -31.35
CA GLU A 338 -39.45 -42.37 -31.08
C GLU A 338 -40.94 -42.51 -31.38
N GLN A 339 -41.74 -41.49 -31.08
CA GLN A 339 -43.17 -41.44 -31.41
C GLN A 339 -43.42 -41.39 -32.93
N GLU A 340 -42.65 -40.60 -33.68
CA GLU A 340 -42.71 -40.58 -35.15
C GLU A 340 -42.31 -41.93 -35.77
N ILE A 341 -41.25 -42.57 -35.27
CA ILE A 341 -40.82 -43.88 -35.75
C ILE A 341 -41.88 -44.95 -35.47
N ALA A 342 -42.54 -44.90 -34.31
CA ALA A 342 -43.64 -45.82 -33.98
C ALA A 342 -44.85 -45.62 -34.91
N ALA A 343 -45.21 -44.38 -35.22
CA ALA A 343 -46.28 -44.06 -36.16
C ALA A 343 -45.98 -44.58 -37.59
N LEU A 344 -44.77 -44.34 -38.09
CA LEU A 344 -44.33 -44.81 -39.40
C LEU A 344 -44.31 -46.35 -39.49
N LYS A 345 -43.89 -47.04 -38.43
CA LYS A 345 -43.93 -48.52 -38.38
C LYS A 345 -45.36 -49.05 -38.44
N ALA A 346 -46.30 -48.42 -37.74
CA ALA A 346 -47.70 -48.80 -37.78
C ALA A 346 -48.30 -48.58 -39.18
N GLU A 347 -47.95 -47.48 -39.85
CA GLU A 347 -48.39 -47.19 -41.22
C GLU A 347 -47.80 -48.19 -42.23
N ILE A 348 -46.53 -48.57 -42.09
CA ILE A 348 -45.89 -49.60 -42.90
C ILE A 348 -46.60 -50.95 -42.74
N GLU A 349 -46.96 -51.35 -41.51
CA GLU A 349 -47.70 -52.60 -41.29
C GLU A 349 -49.12 -52.54 -41.87
N LEU A 350 -49.81 -51.40 -41.77
CA LEU A 350 -51.09 -51.19 -42.43
C LEU A 350 -50.98 -51.36 -43.96
N LEU A 351 -49.98 -50.71 -44.57
CA LEU A 351 -49.71 -50.80 -46.01
C LEU A 351 -49.35 -52.22 -46.45
N LYS A 352 -48.53 -52.95 -45.67
CA LYS A 352 -48.25 -54.37 -45.92
C LYS A 352 -49.52 -55.22 -45.89
N THR A 353 -50.43 -54.93 -44.97
CA THR A 353 -51.70 -55.65 -44.85
C THR A 353 -52.64 -55.33 -46.01
N GLN A 354 -52.60 -54.11 -46.55
CA GLN A 354 -53.36 -53.69 -47.73
C GLN A 354 -52.79 -54.26 -49.03
N ILE A 355 -51.47 -54.46 -49.12
CA ILE A 355 -50.81 -55.08 -50.29
C ILE A 355 -51.06 -56.60 -50.35
N ASN A 356 -51.28 -57.25 -49.20
CA ASN A 356 -51.55 -58.69 -49.10
C ASN A 356 -53.04 -59.08 -49.14
N LYS A 357 -53.94 -58.14 -49.49
CA LYS A 357 -55.35 -58.37 -49.81
C LYS A 357 -55.57 -58.05 -51.29
#